data_AF-A0A0C2N677-F1
#
_entry.id   AF-A0A0C2N677-F1
#
_cell.length_a   1.000
_cell.length_b   1.000
_cell.length_c   1.000
_cell.angle_alpha   90.00
_cell.angle_beta   90.00
_cell.angle_gamma   90.00
#
_symmetry.space_group_name_H-M   'P 1'
#
loop_
_entity.id
_entity.type
_entity.pdbx_description
1 polymer ?
#
loop_
_entity_poly.entity_id
_entity_poly.type
_entity_poly.pdbx_seq_one_letter_code
_entity_poly.pdbx_strand_id
1 'polypeptide(L)'
;MATRENTDIQSLIQLRSKQIGKQEMRHEAQIQMQMKFFDTLFHQVNSNLSNYGLINYVFLPFSPFSEIWTTYMARFITFVQANSITPEHIPLPNNLTWEELCGIMTKNFDSYKFTARERHRLYTDINRQPGETPLELAARIREIAPSCNVPAIKDPLDEAIKTLFVCSVSNETVVKAIFHKASEWLKF
;
A
#
# COMPACT_ATOMS: atom_id res chain seq x y z
N MET A 1 -18.03 -64.74 39.33
CA MET A 1 -17.73 -64.00 38.08
C MET A 1 -18.00 -62.50 38.24
N ALA A 2 -19.13 -62.07 38.81
CA ALA A 2 -19.50 -60.66 38.97
C ALA A 2 -18.49 -59.75 39.74
N THR A 3 -17.74 -60.26 40.71
CA THR A 3 -16.76 -59.47 41.48
C THR A 3 -15.45 -59.18 40.74
N ARG A 4 -15.02 -60.07 39.84
CA ARG A 4 -13.84 -59.83 38.99
C ARG A 4 -14.12 -58.78 37.92
N GLU A 5 -15.28 -58.86 37.27
CA GLU A 5 -15.72 -57.89 36.25
C GLU A 5 -15.86 -56.48 36.83
N ASN A 6 -16.37 -56.33 38.06
CA ASN A 6 -16.47 -55.02 38.72
C ASN A 6 -15.09 -54.43 39.01
N THR A 7 -14.13 -55.27 39.42
CA THR A 7 -12.74 -54.84 39.69
C THR A 7 -12.03 -54.40 38.40
N ASP A 8 -12.27 -55.11 37.30
CA ASP A 8 -11.72 -54.76 35.97
C ASP A 8 -12.31 -53.44 35.45
N ILE A 9 -13.62 -53.21 35.63
CA ILE A 9 -14.27 -51.94 35.25
C ILE A 9 -13.69 -50.76 36.03
N GLN A 10 -13.46 -50.90 37.34
CA GLN A 10 -12.86 -49.84 38.16
C GLN A 10 -11.43 -49.51 37.72
N SER A 11 -10.63 -50.53 37.38
CA SER A 11 -9.28 -50.32 36.86
C SER A 11 -9.27 -49.62 35.50
N LEU A 12 -10.25 -49.90 34.63
CA LEU A 12 -10.43 -49.22 33.35
C LEU A 12 -10.83 -47.75 33.51
N ILE A 13 -11.71 -47.43 34.46
CA ILE A 13 -12.08 -46.05 34.78
C ILE A 13 -10.86 -45.28 35.27
N GLN A 14 -10.10 -45.85 36.21
CA GLN A 14 -8.90 -45.22 36.75
C GLN A 14 -7.84 -44.98 35.66
N LEU A 15 -7.66 -45.93 34.74
CA LEU A 15 -6.74 -45.79 33.62
C LEU A 15 -7.18 -44.68 32.67
N ARG A 16 -8.47 -44.60 32.33
CA ARG A 16 -9.02 -43.54 31.46
C ARG A 16 -8.88 -42.17 32.11
N SER A 17 -9.19 -42.02 33.39
CA SER A 17 -9.00 -40.76 34.12
C SER A 17 -7.54 -40.31 34.12
N LYS A 18 -6.60 -41.24 34.29
CA LYS A 18 -5.16 -40.95 34.21
C LYS A 18 -4.72 -40.53 32.80
N GLN A 19 -5.33 -41.10 31.76
CA GLN A 19 -5.04 -40.72 30.37
C GLN A 19 -5.60 -39.34 30.02
N ILE A 20 -6.80 -38.99 30.50
CA ILE A 20 -7.42 -37.67 30.32
C ILE A 20 -6.56 -36.59 30.97
N GLY A 21 -6.16 -36.76 32.24
CA GLY A 21 -5.29 -35.78 32.91
C GLY A 21 -3.94 -35.61 32.21
N LYS A 22 -3.40 -36.66 31.59
CA LYS A 22 -2.17 -36.56 30.78
C LYS A 22 -2.39 -35.83 29.45
N GLN A 23 -3.57 -35.94 28.84
CA GLN A 23 -3.94 -35.16 27.66
C GLN A 23 -4.15 -33.69 27.99
N GLU A 24 -4.83 -33.38 29.11
CA GLU A 24 -5.03 -32.02 29.58
C GLU A 24 -3.70 -31.31 29.87
N MET A 25 -2.78 -31.95 30.60
CA MET A 25 -1.44 -31.40 30.82
C MET A 25 -0.65 -31.16 29.52
N ARG A 26 -0.78 -32.04 28.52
CA ARG A 26 -0.14 -31.84 27.21
C ARG A 26 -0.73 -30.67 26.46
N HIS A 27 -2.05 -30.52 26.51
CA HIS A 27 -2.75 -29.43 25.86
C HIS A 27 -2.41 -28.09 26.51
N GLU A 28 -2.39 -28.03 27.84
CA GLU A 28 -1.99 -26.84 28.59
C GLU A 28 -0.53 -26.44 28.31
N ALA A 29 0.38 -27.41 28.28
CA ALA A 29 1.77 -27.17 27.92
C ALA A 29 1.92 -26.62 26.48
N GLN A 30 1.11 -27.09 25.53
CA GLN A 30 1.08 -26.53 24.17
C GLN A 30 0.58 -25.09 24.16
N ILE A 31 -0.49 -24.77 24.90
CA ILE A 31 -1.01 -23.40 25.01
C ILE A 31 0.05 -22.48 25.63
N GLN A 32 0.70 -22.91 26.71
CA GLN A 32 1.77 -22.12 27.34
C GLN A 32 2.97 -21.91 26.39
N MET A 33 3.32 -22.91 25.59
CA MET A 33 4.38 -22.77 24.58
C MET A 33 3.99 -21.78 23.49
N GLN A 34 2.74 -21.82 23.02
CA GLN A 34 2.23 -20.86 22.05
C GLN A 34 2.18 -19.44 22.62
N MET A 35 1.75 -19.27 23.87
CA MET A 35 1.77 -17.97 24.55
C MET A 35 3.18 -17.42 24.67
N LYS A 36 4.15 -18.23 25.13
CA LYS A 36 5.56 -17.81 25.22
C LYS A 36 6.15 -17.44 23.86
N PHE A 37 5.80 -18.18 22.80
CA PHE A 37 6.22 -17.85 21.45
C PHE A 37 5.65 -16.50 21.00
N PHE A 38 4.35 -16.26 21.27
CA PHE A 38 3.70 -14.99 20.98
C PHE A 38 4.34 -13.83 21.75
N ASP A 39 4.59 -13.99 23.05
CA ASP A 39 5.27 -12.98 23.88
C ASP A 39 6.68 -12.67 23.34
N THR A 40 7.42 -13.70 22.93
CA THR A 40 8.75 -13.54 22.33
C THR A 40 8.70 -12.77 21.02
N LEU A 41 7.75 -13.08 20.13
CA LEU A 41 7.55 -12.34 18.90
C LEU A 41 7.15 -10.88 19.18
N PHE A 42 6.26 -10.66 20.13
CA PHE A 42 5.82 -9.32 20.52
C PHE A 42 6.99 -8.48 21.06
N HIS A 43 7.82 -9.06 21.91
CA HIS A 43 9.04 -8.42 22.40
C HIS A 43 10.06 -8.18 21.29
N GLN A 44 10.24 -9.10 20.35
CA GLN A 44 11.14 -8.91 19.20
C GLN A 44 10.67 -7.75 18.32
N VAL A 45 9.38 -7.70 17.97
CA VAL A 45 8.79 -6.60 17.19
C VAL A 45 8.97 -5.26 17.91
N ASN A 46 8.67 -5.19 19.22
CA ASN A 46 8.84 -3.97 20.01
C ASN A 46 10.30 -3.57 20.24
N SER A 47 11.21 -4.55 20.40
CA SER A 47 12.64 -4.27 20.51
C SER A 47 13.22 -3.73 19.21
N ASN A 48 12.75 -4.24 18.06
CA ASN A 48 13.09 -3.70 16.74
C ASN A 48 12.56 -2.26 16.59
N LEU A 49 11.32 -1.99 17.02
CA LEU A 49 10.76 -0.63 17.09
C LEU A 49 11.58 0.32 17.99
N SER A 50 12.26 -0.19 19.03
CA SER A 50 13.13 0.62 19.90
C SER A 50 14.56 0.79 19.36
N ASN A 51 15.09 -0.18 18.60
CA ASN A 51 16.41 -0.11 18.00
C ASN A 51 16.46 0.81 16.77
N TYR A 52 15.34 0.93 16.06
CA TYR A 52 15.09 2.09 15.18
C TYR A 52 14.45 3.18 16.02
N GLY A 53 15.22 3.72 16.98
CA GLY A 53 14.73 4.63 18.02
C GLY A 53 13.69 5.57 17.47
N LEU A 54 12.44 5.46 17.98
CA LEU A 54 11.23 6.14 17.51
C LEU A 54 11.54 7.00 16.30
N ILE A 55 11.61 6.37 15.11
CA ILE A 55 11.68 7.15 13.89
C ILE A 55 10.51 8.10 14.04
N ASN A 56 10.81 9.38 14.19
CA ASN A 56 9.83 10.43 14.28
C ASN A 56 9.15 10.38 12.91
N TYR A 57 8.15 9.50 12.77
CA TYR A 57 7.69 9.04 11.47
C TYR A 57 6.88 10.18 10.92
N VAL A 58 7.55 11.00 10.13
CA VAL A 58 6.92 12.10 9.43
C VAL A 58 6.14 11.48 8.29
N PHE A 59 4.82 11.47 8.41
CA PHE A 59 3.95 11.11 7.30
C PHE A 59 4.22 12.09 6.15
N LEU A 60 4.83 11.60 5.07
CA LEU A 60 5.26 12.45 3.96
C LEU A 60 4.05 13.14 3.31
N PRO A 61 4.14 14.42 2.94
CA PRO A 61 3.08 15.13 2.23
C PRO A 61 2.95 14.59 0.80
N PHE A 62 1.75 14.75 0.22
CA PHE A 62 1.48 14.38 -1.16
C PHE A 62 2.40 15.12 -2.12
N SER A 63 3.09 14.36 -2.98
CA SER A 63 3.88 14.93 -4.09
C SER A 63 3.18 14.68 -5.43
N PRO A 64 2.66 15.74 -6.09
CA PRO A 64 1.99 15.61 -7.39
C PRO A 64 2.96 15.23 -8.51
N PHE A 65 4.27 15.20 -8.24
CA PHE A 65 5.34 14.84 -9.17
C PHE A 65 5.88 13.42 -9.01
N SER A 66 5.47 12.70 -7.98
CA SER A 66 5.94 11.33 -7.75
C SER A 66 4.82 10.36 -7.38
N GLU A 67 3.65 10.85 -6.95
CA GLU A 67 2.59 10.01 -6.41
C GLU A 67 1.27 10.19 -7.16
N ILE A 68 0.52 9.10 -7.26
CA ILE A 68 -0.88 9.12 -7.69
C ILE A 68 -1.72 9.45 -6.46
N TRP A 69 -2.68 10.36 -6.60
CA TRP A 69 -3.52 10.80 -5.49
C TRP A 69 -4.24 9.64 -4.79
N THR A 70 -4.80 8.69 -5.53
CA THR A 70 -5.52 7.54 -4.95
C THR A 70 -4.60 6.67 -4.08
N THR A 71 -3.36 6.44 -4.52
CA THR A 71 -2.35 5.68 -3.76
C THR A 71 -1.91 6.44 -2.50
N TYR A 72 -1.66 7.74 -2.63
CA TYR A 72 -1.36 8.60 -1.48
C TYR A 72 -2.51 8.59 -0.48
N MET A 73 -3.75 8.69 -0.97
CA MET A 73 -4.92 8.80 -0.11
C MET A 73 -5.23 7.50 0.61
N ALA A 74 -5.02 6.35 -0.04
CA ALA A 74 -5.08 5.06 0.63
C ALA A 74 -4.08 4.98 1.79
N ARG A 75 -2.82 5.39 1.59
CA ARG A 75 -1.81 5.46 2.64
C ARG A 75 -2.20 6.42 3.77
N PHE A 76 -2.74 7.58 3.42
CA PHE A 76 -3.19 8.58 4.40
C PHE A 76 -4.33 8.03 5.27
N ILE A 77 -5.32 7.39 4.65
CA ILE A 77 -6.43 6.74 5.38
C ILE A 77 -5.90 5.67 6.32
N THR A 78 -5.00 4.79 5.86
CA THR A 78 -4.37 3.77 6.71
C THR A 78 -3.62 4.40 7.88
N PHE A 79 -2.88 5.50 7.66
CA PHE A 79 -2.18 6.21 8.72
C PHE A 79 -3.14 6.81 9.75
N VAL A 80 -4.20 7.49 9.31
CA VAL A 80 -5.22 8.07 10.18
C VAL A 80 -5.88 6.99 11.04
N GLN A 81 -6.26 5.85 10.43
CA GLN A 81 -6.87 4.72 11.12
C GLN A 81 -5.90 4.09 12.14
N ALA A 82 -4.66 3.81 11.74
CA ALA A 82 -3.65 3.22 12.62
C ALA A 82 -3.32 4.08 13.84
N ASN A 83 -3.43 5.42 13.70
CA ASN A 83 -3.17 6.37 14.77
C ASN A 83 -4.46 6.87 15.46
N SER A 84 -5.63 6.33 15.12
CA SER A 84 -6.93 6.74 15.69
C SER A 84 -7.18 8.27 15.65
N ILE A 85 -6.74 8.92 14.57
CA ILE A 85 -6.95 10.37 14.37
C ILE A 85 -8.41 10.59 13.98
N THR A 86 -9.13 11.43 14.72
CA THR A 86 -10.52 11.76 14.37
C THR A 86 -10.57 12.78 13.22
N PRO A 87 -11.59 12.73 12.34
CA PRO A 87 -11.70 13.65 11.20
C PRO A 87 -11.69 15.13 11.58
N GLU A 88 -12.19 15.45 12.78
CA GLU A 88 -12.23 16.80 13.36
C GLU A 88 -10.85 17.40 13.61
N HIS A 89 -9.83 16.56 13.78
CA HIS A 89 -8.44 16.98 14.01
C HIS A 89 -7.61 17.05 12.72
N ILE A 90 -8.20 16.77 11.56
CA ILE A 90 -7.51 16.91 10.27
C ILE A 90 -7.62 18.39 9.84
N PRO A 91 -6.51 19.14 9.80
CA PRO A 91 -6.55 20.54 9.40
C PRO A 91 -6.93 20.64 7.91
N LEU A 92 -8.04 21.33 7.64
CA LEU A 92 -8.52 21.61 6.29
C LEU A 92 -8.09 23.01 5.85
N PRO A 93 -7.71 23.21 4.57
CA PRO A 93 -7.55 24.55 4.00
C PRO A 93 -8.86 25.35 4.10
N ASN A 94 -8.76 26.64 4.41
CA ASN A 94 -9.90 27.52 4.74
C ASN A 94 -11.12 27.35 3.80
N ASN A 95 -12.29 27.13 4.40
CA ASN A 95 -13.63 27.03 3.82
C ASN A 95 -13.91 25.84 2.89
N LEU A 96 -13.04 24.83 2.82
CA LEU A 96 -13.31 23.60 2.08
C LEU A 96 -13.68 22.46 3.03
N THR A 97 -14.77 21.76 2.73
CA THR A 97 -15.09 20.48 3.34
C THR A 97 -14.11 19.40 2.88
N TRP A 98 -14.00 18.31 3.65
CA TRP A 98 -13.19 17.15 3.28
C TRP A 98 -13.62 16.55 1.92
N GLU A 99 -14.92 16.55 1.64
CA GLU A 99 -15.47 16.06 0.39
C GLU A 99 -15.09 16.96 -0.79
N GLU A 100 -15.17 18.28 -0.64
CA GLU A 100 -14.72 19.23 -1.65
C GLU A 100 -13.22 19.13 -1.90
N LEU A 101 -12.40 18.98 -0.84
CA LEU A 101 -10.95 18.77 -0.99
C LEU A 101 -10.65 17.46 -1.73
N CYS A 102 -11.28 16.35 -1.33
CA CYS A 102 -11.15 15.08 -2.03
C CYS A 102 -11.60 15.19 -3.49
N GLY A 103 -12.70 15.91 -3.76
CA GLY A 103 -13.21 16.17 -5.09
C GLY A 103 -12.24 16.98 -5.95
N ILE A 104 -11.67 18.05 -5.40
CA ILE A 104 -10.65 18.88 -6.08
C ILE A 104 -9.40 18.05 -6.35
N MET A 105 -8.90 17.31 -5.36
CA MET A 105 -7.67 16.53 -5.51
C MET A 105 -7.85 15.36 -6.47
N THR A 106 -8.98 14.64 -6.41
CA THR A 106 -9.33 13.60 -7.39
C THR A 106 -9.46 14.23 -8.77
N LYS A 107 -10.25 15.31 -8.91
CA LYS A 107 -10.35 16.03 -10.18
C LYS A 107 -9.01 16.55 -10.66
N ASN A 108 -8.03 16.86 -9.80
CA ASN A 108 -6.76 17.45 -10.19
C ASN A 108 -5.57 16.50 -10.33
N PHE A 109 -5.64 15.32 -9.72
CA PHE A 109 -4.53 14.40 -9.60
C PHE A 109 -4.95 12.91 -9.74
N ASP A 110 -6.16 12.65 -10.26
CA ASP A 110 -6.60 11.31 -10.66
C ASP A 110 -5.84 10.79 -11.91
N SER A 111 -5.81 9.47 -12.03
CA SER A 111 -5.07 8.65 -12.99
C SER A 111 -5.16 9.13 -14.44
N TYR A 112 -6.25 9.78 -14.85
CA TYR A 112 -6.41 10.31 -16.22
C TYR A 112 -5.44 11.45 -16.55
N LYS A 113 -5.03 12.25 -15.55
CA LYS A 113 -4.01 13.30 -15.71
C LYS A 113 -2.60 12.77 -15.53
N PHE A 114 -2.49 11.64 -14.84
CA PHE A 114 -1.25 10.90 -14.73
C PHE A 114 -0.82 10.34 -16.08
N THR A 115 -1.76 9.98 -16.97
CA THR A 115 -1.44 9.50 -18.32
C THR A 115 -0.49 10.42 -19.10
N ALA A 116 -0.73 11.74 -19.14
CA ALA A 116 0.14 12.67 -19.86
C ALA A 116 1.53 12.79 -19.21
N ARG A 117 1.59 12.76 -17.88
CA ARG A 117 2.85 12.79 -17.11
C ARG A 117 3.64 11.49 -17.22
N GLU A 118 2.98 10.35 -17.09
CA GLU A 118 3.60 9.02 -17.23
C GLU A 118 4.03 8.78 -18.65
N ARG A 119 3.30 9.30 -19.64
CA ARG A 119 3.76 9.35 -21.03
C ARG A 119 4.97 10.22 -21.19
N HIS A 120 4.95 11.45 -20.67
CA HIS A 120 6.15 12.29 -20.68
C HIS A 120 7.33 11.52 -20.10
N ARG A 121 7.21 10.94 -18.90
CA ARG A 121 8.23 10.07 -18.29
C ARG A 121 8.65 8.90 -19.17
N LEU A 122 7.71 8.20 -19.79
CA LEU A 122 7.96 7.08 -20.69
C LEU A 122 8.78 7.52 -21.92
N TYR A 123 8.51 8.71 -22.47
CA TYR A 123 9.12 9.21 -23.69
C TYR A 123 10.39 10.06 -23.46
N THR A 124 10.57 10.67 -22.29
CA THR A 124 11.69 11.57 -22.01
C THR A 124 12.66 11.01 -20.97
N ASP A 125 12.18 10.31 -19.94
CA ASP A 125 13.02 9.81 -18.83
C ASP A 125 13.53 8.38 -19.08
N ILE A 126 12.82 7.56 -19.85
CA ILE A 126 13.31 6.22 -20.21
C ILE A 126 14.32 6.31 -21.35
N ASN A 127 15.59 6.45 -20.96
CA ASN A 127 16.72 6.25 -21.83
C ASN A 127 17.43 4.92 -21.52
N ARG A 128 18.05 4.35 -22.55
CA ARG A 128 18.91 3.18 -22.41
C ARG A 128 20.09 3.54 -21.51
N GLN A 129 20.28 2.80 -20.42
CA GLN A 129 21.40 3.01 -19.51
C GLN A 129 22.69 2.43 -20.09
N PRO A 130 23.88 2.96 -19.73
CA PRO A 130 25.15 2.38 -20.15
C PRO A 130 25.25 0.91 -19.71
N GLY A 131 25.52 0.01 -20.66
CA GLY A 131 25.62 -1.44 -20.39
C GLY A 131 24.29 -2.20 -20.36
N GLU A 132 23.14 -1.51 -20.41
CA GLU A 132 21.82 -2.15 -20.46
C GLU A 132 21.61 -2.85 -21.81
N THR A 133 21.14 -4.10 -21.77
CA THR A 133 20.77 -4.85 -22.97
C THR A 133 19.43 -4.35 -23.52
N PRO A 134 19.16 -4.53 -24.84
CA PRO A 134 17.85 -4.22 -25.40
C PRO A 134 16.69 -4.96 -24.71
N LEU A 135 16.93 -6.15 -24.16
CA LEU A 135 15.92 -6.94 -23.46
C LEU A 135 15.56 -6.34 -22.09
N GLU A 136 16.57 -5.88 -21.33
CA GLU A 136 16.35 -5.20 -20.05
C GLU A 136 15.62 -3.89 -20.23
N LEU A 137 15.99 -3.11 -21.25
CA LEU A 137 15.26 -1.89 -21.63
C LEU A 137 13.79 -2.22 -21.97
N ALA A 138 13.55 -3.25 -22.78
CA ALA A 138 12.19 -3.67 -23.13
C ALA A 138 11.38 -4.14 -21.90
N ALA A 139 12.00 -4.83 -20.95
CA ALA A 139 11.37 -5.23 -19.70
C ALA A 139 10.95 -4.00 -18.88
N ARG A 140 11.84 -3.00 -18.74
CA ARG A 140 11.58 -1.76 -18.01
C ARG A 140 10.48 -0.91 -18.67
N ILE A 141 10.47 -0.84 -20.01
CA ILE A 141 9.38 -0.20 -20.75
C ILE A 141 8.05 -0.92 -20.47
N ARG A 142 8.02 -2.27 -20.49
CA ARG A 142 6.80 -3.04 -20.21
C ARG A 142 6.33 -2.92 -18.77
N GLU A 143 7.23 -2.70 -17.83
CA GLU A 143 6.90 -2.46 -16.42
C GLU A 143 6.19 -1.12 -16.22
N ILE A 144 6.63 -0.07 -16.94
CA ILE A 144 6.12 1.30 -16.78
C ILE A 144 4.91 1.57 -17.70
N ALA A 145 4.85 0.99 -18.90
CA ALA A 145 3.78 1.23 -19.87
C ALA A 145 2.33 1.09 -19.33
N PRO A 146 2.01 0.17 -18.39
CA PRO A 146 0.67 0.08 -17.81
C PRO A 146 0.22 1.34 -17.07
N SER A 147 1.14 2.14 -16.52
CA SER A 147 0.80 3.40 -15.82
C SER A 147 0.22 4.47 -16.76
N CYS A 148 0.45 4.33 -18.07
CA CYS A 148 -0.06 5.25 -19.09
C CYS A 148 -1.53 5.01 -19.46
N ASN A 149 -2.20 4.01 -18.87
CA ASN A 149 -3.64 3.73 -19.03
C ASN A 149 -4.15 3.86 -20.48
N VAL A 150 -3.43 3.23 -21.41
CA VAL A 150 -3.71 3.29 -22.86
C VAL A 150 -5.16 2.97 -23.22
N PRO A 151 -5.84 1.98 -22.58
CA PRO A 151 -7.24 1.66 -22.90
C PRO A 151 -8.25 2.77 -22.59
N ALA A 152 -7.91 3.75 -21.74
CA ALA A 152 -8.80 4.83 -21.36
C ALA A 152 -8.77 6.03 -22.32
N ILE A 153 -7.92 6.01 -23.35
CA ILE A 153 -7.84 7.08 -24.35
C ILE A 153 -9.11 7.07 -25.22
N LYS A 154 -9.80 8.21 -25.25
CA LYS A 154 -10.98 8.40 -26.10
C LYS A 154 -10.62 8.83 -27.53
N ASP A 155 -9.67 9.76 -27.64
CA ASP A 155 -9.16 10.28 -28.92
C ASP A 155 -7.64 10.07 -29.00
N PRO A 156 -7.17 9.06 -29.76
CA PRO A 156 -5.75 8.78 -29.90
C PRO A 156 -4.93 9.92 -30.52
N LEU A 157 -5.53 10.70 -31.42
CA LEU A 157 -4.82 11.77 -32.12
C LEU A 157 -4.62 12.97 -31.19
N ASP A 158 -5.68 13.40 -30.52
CA ASP A 158 -5.64 14.49 -29.55
C ASP A 158 -4.62 14.18 -28.44
N GLU A 159 -4.64 12.96 -27.89
CA GLU A 159 -3.65 12.56 -26.88
C GLU A 159 -2.21 12.45 -27.41
N ALA A 160 -2.02 12.05 -28.67
CA ALA A 160 -0.70 12.05 -29.29
C ALA A 160 -0.15 13.49 -29.44
N ILE A 161 -1.00 14.44 -29.85
CA ILE A 161 -0.64 15.87 -30.00
C ILE A 161 -0.29 16.47 -28.63
N LYS A 162 -1.10 16.22 -27.59
CA LYS A 162 -0.81 16.65 -26.21
C LYS A 162 0.51 16.09 -25.72
N THR A 163 0.74 14.79 -25.94
CA THR A 163 1.98 14.12 -25.53
C THR A 163 3.19 14.76 -26.22
N LEU A 164 3.11 14.97 -27.53
CA LEU A 164 4.17 15.60 -28.31
C LEU A 164 4.44 17.04 -27.84
N PHE A 165 3.38 17.83 -27.60
CA PHE A 165 3.50 19.17 -27.07
C PHE A 165 4.23 19.17 -25.73
N VAL A 166 3.77 18.38 -24.77
CA VAL A 166 4.37 18.30 -23.42
C VAL A 166 5.84 17.87 -23.49
N CYS A 167 6.18 16.88 -24.33
CA CYS A 167 7.58 16.45 -24.51
C CYS A 167 8.46 17.49 -25.23
N SER A 168 7.84 18.40 -26.00
CA SER A 168 8.55 19.47 -26.72
C SER A 168 8.74 20.73 -25.88
N VAL A 169 8.00 20.88 -24.77
CA VAL A 169 8.20 22.00 -23.83
C VAL A 169 9.50 21.75 -23.06
N SER A 170 10.58 22.42 -23.48
CA SER A 170 11.89 22.34 -22.83
C SER A 170 11.98 23.09 -21.50
N ASN A 171 10.91 23.78 -21.08
CA ASN A 171 10.85 24.53 -19.84
C ASN A 171 10.19 23.73 -18.72
N GLU A 172 10.98 23.33 -17.72
CA GLU A 172 10.53 22.53 -16.58
C GLU A 172 9.39 23.20 -15.81
N THR A 173 9.45 24.51 -15.57
CA THR A 173 8.39 25.25 -14.85
C THR A 173 7.06 25.19 -15.60
N VAL A 174 7.08 25.28 -16.92
CA VAL A 174 5.88 25.20 -17.75
C VAL A 174 5.32 23.77 -17.74
N VAL A 175 6.17 22.75 -17.88
CA VAL A 175 5.74 21.33 -17.78
C VAL A 175 5.11 21.07 -16.41
N LYS A 176 5.72 21.56 -15.32
CA LYS A 176 5.17 21.46 -13.97
C LYS A 176 3.81 22.12 -13.87
N ALA A 177 3.63 23.31 -14.44
CA ALA A 177 2.34 24.00 -14.43
C ALA A 177 1.25 23.24 -15.21
N ILE A 178 1.61 22.59 -16.32
CA ILE A 178 0.70 21.73 -17.10
C ILE A 178 0.23 20.55 -16.25
N PHE A 179 1.14 19.90 -15.51
CA PHE A 179 0.80 18.78 -14.61
C PHE A 179 -0.10 19.15 -13.42
N HIS A 180 -0.24 20.44 -13.10
CA HIS A 180 -1.18 20.92 -12.07
C HIS A 180 -2.60 21.18 -12.60
N LYS A 181 -2.83 21.05 -13.92
CA LYS A 181 -4.14 21.30 -14.55
C LYS A 181 -4.75 20.02 -15.11
N ALA A 182 -6.05 20.06 -15.41
CA ALA A 182 -6.66 18.94 -16.14
C ALA A 182 -6.19 18.83 -17.57
N SER A 183 -6.02 17.60 -18.03
CA SER A 183 -5.79 17.30 -19.44
C SER A 183 -6.90 17.89 -20.32
N GLU A 184 -8.13 18.00 -19.80
CA GLU A 184 -9.25 18.69 -20.46
C GLU A 184 -9.02 20.19 -20.72
N TRP A 185 -8.11 20.84 -19.98
CA TRP A 185 -7.73 22.23 -20.20
C TRP A 185 -6.62 22.40 -21.24
N LEU A 186 -5.96 21.30 -21.63
CA LEU A 186 -4.98 21.30 -22.69
C LEU A 186 -5.70 20.93 -23.99
N LYS A 187 -6.30 21.93 -24.66
CA LYS A 187 -7.01 21.76 -25.93
C LYS A 187 -6.17 22.32 -27.07
N PHE A 188 -6.11 21.58 -28.18
CA PHE A 188 -5.47 21.98 -29.43
C PHE A 188 -6.52 22.14 -30.53
#